data_AF-A0A3D3R123-F1
#
_entry.id   AF-A0A3D3R123-F1
#
_cell.length_a   1.000
_cell.length_b   1.000
_cell.length_c   1.000
_cell.angle_alpha   90.00
_cell.angle_beta   90.00
_cell.angle_gamma   90.00
#
_symmetry.space_group_name_H-M   'P 1'
#
loop_
_entity.id
_entity.type
_entity.pdbx_description
1 polymer ?
#
loop_
_entity_poly.entity_id
_entity_poly.type
_entity_poly.pdbx_seq_one_letter_code
_entity_poly.pdbx_strand_id
1 'polypeptide(L)'
;MHTSIGSKTVERLRRFTEALENGEPILENFNYRKFKLDLDPQPYDPELVKETRVSLKLSQALFSQFLGVSVKTVQSWEQGTNTPNDMACRFMDEIRRDPGFWLKRIADSIQVTESVP
;
A
#
# COMPACT_ATOMS: atom_id res chain seq x y z
N MET A 1 -21.48 -40.60 -22.36
CA MET A 1 -21.51 -39.80 -21.12
C MET A 1 -20.96 -38.41 -21.43
N HIS A 2 -21.78 -37.35 -21.32
CA HIS A 2 -21.29 -35.99 -21.53
C HIS A 2 -20.34 -35.61 -20.38
N THR A 3 -19.08 -35.30 -20.70
CA THR A 3 -18.11 -34.77 -19.75
C THR A 3 -18.66 -33.46 -19.19
N SER A 4 -18.97 -33.43 -17.89
CA SER A 4 -19.46 -32.23 -17.23
C SER A 4 -18.39 -31.15 -17.23
N ILE A 5 -18.79 -29.89 -17.12
CA ILE A 5 -17.84 -28.78 -16.98
C ILE A 5 -16.93 -29.02 -15.76
N GLY A 6 -17.50 -29.56 -14.67
CA GLY A 6 -16.75 -29.91 -13.47
C GLY A 6 -15.63 -30.92 -13.73
N SER A 7 -15.91 -32.01 -14.44
CA SER A 7 -14.86 -33.01 -14.73
C SER A 7 -13.78 -32.47 -15.68
N LYS A 8 -14.13 -31.58 -16.62
CA LYS A 8 -13.12 -30.89 -17.46
C LYS A 8 -12.24 -29.94 -16.65
N THR A 9 -12.79 -29.25 -15.66
CA THR A 9 -12.03 -28.34 -14.78
C THR A 9 -11.06 -29.11 -13.90
N VAL A 10 -11.53 -30.18 -13.25
CA VAL A 10 -10.69 -31.05 -12.41
C VAL A 10 -9.51 -31.61 -13.20
N GLU A 11 -9.77 -32.11 -14.41
CA GLU A 11 -8.73 -32.65 -15.29
C GLU A 11 -7.66 -31.61 -15.64
N ARG A 12 -8.08 -30.38 -16.00
CA ARG A 12 -7.14 -29.31 -16.34
C ARG A 12 -6.28 -28.88 -15.16
N LEU A 13 -6.85 -28.81 -13.96
CA LEU A 13 -6.12 -28.48 -12.74
C LEU A 13 -5.14 -29.59 -12.35
N ARG A 14 -5.54 -30.86 -12.54
CA ARG A 14 -4.66 -32.00 -12.30
C ARG A 14 -3.44 -31.96 -13.22
N ARG A 15 -3.66 -31.81 -14.53
CA ARG A 15 -2.57 -31.66 -15.52
C ARG A 15 -1.66 -30.46 -15.21
N PHE A 16 -2.23 -29.34 -14.77
CA PHE A 16 -1.44 -28.17 -14.36
C PHE A 16 -0.57 -28.46 -13.13
N THR A 17 -1.10 -29.20 -12.16
CA THR A 17 -0.36 -29.59 -10.95
C THR A 17 0.78 -30.54 -11.28
N GLU A 18 0.53 -31.57 -12.09
CA GLU A 18 1.56 -32.50 -12.56
C GLU A 18 2.68 -31.77 -13.30
N ALA A 19 2.33 -30.83 -14.18
CA ALA A 19 3.31 -30.01 -14.90
C ALA A 19 4.19 -29.17 -13.94
N LEU A 20 3.61 -28.62 -12.86
CA LEU A 20 4.37 -27.90 -11.83
C LEU A 20 5.31 -28.81 -11.05
N GLU A 21 4.85 -29.98 -10.63
CA GLU A 21 5.64 -30.96 -9.86
C GLU A 21 6.82 -31.51 -10.68
N ASN A 22 6.61 -31.70 -11.98
CA ASN A 22 7.63 -32.20 -12.90
C ASN A 22 8.57 -31.10 -13.43
N GLY A 23 8.35 -29.84 -13.06
CA GLY A 23 9.17 -28.70 -13.53
C GLY A 23 9.01 -28.41 -15.02
N GLU A 24 7.87 -28.79 -15.62
CA GLU A 24 7.58 -28.50 -17.02
C GLU A 24 7.44 -26.99 -17.26
N PRO A 25 7.78 -26.48 -18.46
CA PRO A 25 7.65 -25.07 -18.78
C PRO A 25 6.19 -24.63 -18.88
N ILE A 26 5.65 -24.13 -17.76
CA ILE A 26 4.25 -23.72 -17.63
C ILE A 26 3.85 -22.65 -18.65
N LEU A 27 4.76 -21.70 -18.93
CA LEU A 27 4.50 -20.58 -19.83
C LEU A 27 4.31 -21.00 -21.30
N GLU A 28 4.74 -22.22 -21.67
CA GLU A 28 4.59 -22.78 -23.02
C GLU A 28 3.29 -23.57 -23.17
N ASN A 29 2.84 -24.21 -22.09
CA ASN A 29 1.76 -25.19 -22.12
C ASN A 29 0.42 -24.68 -21.54
N PHE A 30 0.43 -23.54 -20.84
CA PHE A 30 -0.74 -23.01 -20.15
C PHE A 30 -0.95 -21.52 -20.38
N ASN A 31 -2.23 -21.12 -20.46
CA ASN A 31 -2.60 -19.71 -20.51
C ASN A 31 -2.28 -19.04 -19.17
N TYR A 32 -1.49 -17.98 -19.21
CA TYR A 32 -1.19 -17.13 -18.07
C TYR A 32 -1.55 -15.67 -18.39
N ARG A 33 -1.73 -14.86 -17.34
CA ARG A 33 -1.85 -13.41 -17.46
C ARG A 33 -0.61 -12.77 -16.86
N LYS A 34 0.13 -12.04 -17.68
CA LYS A 34 1.22 -11.19 -17.19
C LYS A 34 0.63 -9.87 -16.73
N PHE A 35 0.81 -9.56 -15.45
CA PHE A 35 0.46 -8.26 -14.90
C PHE A 35 1.74 -7.44 -14.78
N LYS A 36 1.70 -6.19 -15.26
CA LYS A 36 2.68 -5.17 -14.91
C LYS A 36 2.01 -4.29 -13.88
N LEU A 37 2.65 -4.12 -12.73
CA LEU A 37 2.20 -3.15 -11.73
C LEU A 37 2.79 -1.80 -12.11
N ASP A 38 1.93 -0.81 -12.28
CA ASP A 38 2.34 0.58 -12.42
C ASP A 38 2.21 1.21 -11.03
N LEU A 39 3.33 1.27 -10.34
CA LEU A 39 3.45 1.71 -8.96
C LEU A 39 4.56 2.74 -8.93
N ASP A 40 4.48 3.80 -9.71
CA ASP A 40 5.30 4.99 -9.48
C ASP A 40 4.56 5.88 -8.47
N PRO A 41 5.22 6.41 -7.42
CA PRO A 41 4.52 7.21 -6.44
C PRO A 41 4.32 8.61 -7.00
N GLN A 42 3.23 9.26 -6.62
CA GLN A 42 3.03 10.64 -7.06
C GLN A 42 4.14 11.54 -6.45
N PRO A 43 4.73 12.47 -7.21
CA PRO A 43 5.59 13.50 -6.63
C PRO A 43 4.82 14.39 -5.66
N TYR A 44 5.41 14.68 -4.50
CA TYR A 44 4.81 15.54 -3.49
C TYR A 44 5.49 16.91 -3.46
N ASP A 45 4.71 17.93 -3.77
CA ASP A 45 5.06 19.32 -3.47
C ASP A 45 4.74 19.65 -2.00
N PRO A 46 5.23 20.80 -1.48
CA PRO A 46 5.04 21.17 -0.08
C PRO A 46 3.58 21.28 0.37
N GLU A 47 2.69 21.73 -0.52
CA GLU A 47 1.27 21.89 -0.21
C GLU A 47 0.60 20.51 -0.15
N LEU A 48 0.94 19.60 -1.06
CA LEU A 48 0.39 18.24 -1.08
C LEU A 48 0.76 17.44 0.19
N VAL A 49 1.98 17.61 0.70
CA VAL A 49 2.40 17.03 1.98
C VAL A 49 1.52 17.56 3.11
N LYS A 50 1.34 18.89 3.15
CA LYS A 50 0.55 19.57 4.17
C LYS A 50 -0.92 19.15 4.11
N GLU A 51 -1.52 19.09 2.92
CA GLU A 51 -2.89 18.60 2.71
C GLU A 51 -3.06 17.17 3.22
N THR A 52 -2.08 16.30 2.94
CA THR A 52 -2.11 14.90 3.38
C THR A 52 -2.05 14.79 4.89
N ARG A 53 -1.25 15.63 5.54
CA ARG A 53 -1.25 15.73 7.01
C ARG A 53 -2.59 16.22 7.54
N VAL A 54 -3.14 17.28 6.93
CA VAL A 54 -4.39 17.92 7.38
C VAL A 54 -5.59 17.00 7.17
N SER A 55 -5.59 16.14 6.15
CA SER A 55 -6.66 15.14 5.95
C SER A 55 -6.77 14.16 7.11
N LEU A 56 -5.65 13.89 7.80
CA LEU A 56 -5.59 13.09 9.02
C LEU A 56 -5.83 13.90 10.30
N LYS A 57 -6.05 15.23 10.20
CA LYS A 57 -6.22 16.17 11.32
C LYS A 57 -5.05 16.16 12.32
N LEU A 58 -3.83 15.88 11.83
CA LEU A 58 -2.63 15.78 12.67
C LEU A 58 -1.80 17.08 12.67
N SER A 59 -1.15 17.34 13.80
CA SER A 59 -0.05 18.31 13.87
C SER A 59 1.20 17.76 13.16
N GLN A 60 2.16 18.62 12.82
CA GLN A 60 3.43 18.16 12.21
C GLN A 60 4.15 17.13 13.10
N ALA A 61 4.10 17.30 14.43
CA ALA A 61 4.71 16.38 15.38
C ALA A 61 4.05 15.00 15.33
N LEU A 62 2.71 14.93 15.42
CA LEU A 62 1.99 13.65 15.37
C LEU A 62 2.10 12.99 13.99
N PHE A 63 2.08 13.78 12.92
CA PHE A 63 2.27 13.25 11.56
C PHE A 63 3.67 12.68 11.37
N SER A 64 4.70 13.33 11.91
CA SER A 64 6.07 12.81 11.86
C SER A 64 6.21 11.47 12.62
N GLN A 65 5.59 11.35 13.79
CA GLN A 65 5.55 10.09 14.54
C GLN A 65 4.81 9.01 13.76
N PHE A 66 3.67 9.36 13.17
CA PHE A 66 2.87 8.45 12.36
C PHE A 66 3.62 7.95 11.11
N LEU A 67 4.38 8.82 10.44
CA LEU A 67 5.21 8.47 9.29
C LEU A 67 6.55 7.81 9.67
N GLY A 68 6.92 7.81 10.95
CA GLY A 68 8.22 7.29 11.40
C GLY A 68 9.42 8.14 10.98
N VAL A 69 9.23 9.46 10.85
CA VAL A 69 10.29 10.42 10.48
C VAL A 69 10.43 11.52 11.52
N SER A 70 11.48 12.34 11.42
CA SER A 70 11.66 13.48 12.33
C SER A 70 10.67 14.62 12.04
N VAL A 71 10.34 15.43 13.05
CA VAL A 71 9.53 16.65 12.86
C VAL A 71 10.20 17.59 11.84
N LYS A 72 11.53 17.71 11.91
CA LYS A 72 12.32 18.54 10.98
C LYS A 72 12.19 18.06 9.54
N THR A 73 12.06 16.75 9.32
CA THR A 73 11.82 16.15 8.00
C THR A 73 10.48 16.63 7.44
N VAL A 74 9.39 16.48 8.21
CA VAL A 74 8.05 16.97 7.80
C VAL A 74 8.07 18.48 7.54
N GLN A 75 8.72 19.25 8.40
CA GLN A 75 8.87 20.70 8.20
C GLN A 75 9.62 21.01 6.90
N SER A 76 10.72 20.32 6.63
CA SER A 76 11.51 20.54 5.40
C SER A 76 10.70 20.25 4.13
N TRP A 77 9.84 19.22 4.18
CA TRP A 77 8.92 18.87 3.11
C TRP A 77 7.84 19.93 2.91
N GLU A 78 7.14 20.33 3.98
CA GLU A 78 6.09 21.36 3.92
C GLU A 78 6.61 22.78 3.62
N GLN A 79 7.92 23.01 3.74
CA GLN A 79 8.58 24.26 3.35
C GLN A 79 9.24 24.19 1.97
N GLY A 80 9.33 23.00 1.36
CA GLY A 80 9.98 22.78 0.07
C GLY A 80 11.50 22.90 0.08
N THR A 81 12.13 22.82 1.27
CA THR A 81 13.60 22.80 1.37
C THR A 81 14.18 21.43 1.08
N ASN A 82 13.36 20.38 1.20
CA ASN A 82 13.66 19.03 0.73
C ASN A 82 12.37 18.35 0.26
N THR A 83 12.47 17.26 -0.50
CA THR A 83 11.32 16.49 -0.96
C THR A 83 11.21 15.14 -0.24
N PRO A 84 10.00 14.57 -0.12
CA PRO A 84 9.83 13.20 0.37
C PRO A 84 10.46 12.20 -0.60
N ASN A 85 10.98 11.09 -0.05
CA ASN A 85 11.46 9.99 -0.88
C ASN A 85 10.27 9.15 -1.41
N ASP A 86 10.53 8.28 -2.38
CA ASP A 86 9.51 7.47 -3.05
C ASP A 86 8.66 6.63 -2.07
N MET A 87 9.26 6.13 -0.98
CA MET A 87 8.54 5.38 0.04
C MET A 87 7.58 6.27 0.83
N ALA A 88 7.99 7.47 1.21
CA ALA A 88 7.14 8.44 1.87
C ALA A 88 6.01 8.92 0.94
N CYS A 89 6.33 9.19 -0.33
CA CYS A 89 5.33 9.52 -1.36
C CYS A 89 4.30 8.40 -1.52
N ARG A 90 4.75 7.14 -1.65
CA ARG A 90 3.85 5.97 -1.72
C ARG A 90 2.95 5.88 -0.50
N PHE A 91 3.51 6.06 0.69
CA PHE A 91 2.72 5.96 1.91
C PHE A 91 1.68 7.08 1.98
N MET A 92 2.05 8.30 1.59
CA MET A 92 1.11 9.40 1.46
C MET A 92 0.05 9.15 0.38
N ASP A 93 0.36 8.45 -0.70
CA ASP A 93 -0.63 8.03 -1.70
C ASP A 93 -1.67 7.09 -1.08
N GLU A 94 -1.25 6.09 -0.31
CA GLU A 94 -2.19 5.21 0.40
C GLU A 94 -3.01 5.97 1.45
N ILE A 95 -2.44 6.99 2.09
CA ILE A 95 -3.16 7.89 2.99
C ILE A 95 -4.26 8.64 2.25
N ARG A 96 -3.91 9.28 1.12
CA ARG A 96 -4.86 10.06 0.32
C ARG A 96 -5.91 9.19 -0.36
N ARG A 97 -5.59 7.93 -0.66
CA ARG A 97 -6.51 6.96 -1.27
C ARG A 97 -7.64 6.56 -0.33
N ASP A 98 -7.36 6.36 0.95
CA ASP A 98 -8.39 6.07 1.96
C ASP A 98 -8.09 6.77 3.31
N PRO A 99 -8.34 8.08 3.40
CA PRO A 99 -8.09 8.82 4.64
C PRO A 99 -8.93 8.29 5.82
N GLY A 100 -10.09 7.71 5.56
CA GLY A 100 -11.00 7.18 6.58
C GLY A 100 -10.42 5.97 7.28
N PHE A 101 -9.83 5.04 6.54
CA PHE A 101 -9.10 3.90 7.10
C PHE A 101 -7.96 4.36 8.02
N TRP A 102 -7.16 5.34 7.58
CA TRP A 102 -6.03 5.83 8.36
C TRP A 102 -6.43 6.64 9.59
N LEU A 103 -7.50 7.44 9.50
CA LEU A 103 -8.09 8.09 10.66
C LEU A 103 -8.55 7.08 11.71
N LYS A 104 -9.18 5.98 11.29
CA LYS A 104 -9.55 4.89 12.20
C LYS A 104 -8.32 4.22 12.81
N ARG A 105 -7.32 3.89 12.00
CA ARG A 105 -6.04 3.31 12.46
C ARG A 105 -5.35 4.17 13.51
N ILE A 106 -5.37 5.50 13.32
CA ILE A 106 -4.84 6.48 14.29
C ILE A 106 -5.68 6.46 15.56
N ALA A 107 -7.00 6.52 15.45
CA ALA A 107 -7.89 6.48 16.62
C ALA A 107 -7.66 5.22 17.47
N ASP A 108 -7.50 4.06 16.83
CA ASP A 108 -7.20 2.78 17.50
C ASP A 108 -5.83 2.77 18.21
N SER A 109 -4.93 3.70 17.85
CA SER A 109 -3.59 3.82 18.45
C SER A 109 -3.51 4.81 19.61
N ILE A 110 -4.54 5.62 19.83
CA ILE A 110 -4.56 6.63 20.91
C ILE A 110 -4.52 5.91 22.25
N GLN A 111 -3.40 6.07 22.96
CA GLN A 111 -3.30 5.69 24.36
C GLN A 111 -3.68 6.93 25.19
N VAL A 112 -4.73 6.83 26.00
CA VAL A 112 -5.05 7.88 26.97
C VAL A 112 -4.01 7.80 28.07
N THR A 113 -3.06 8.73 28.07
CA THR A 113 -2.19 8.92 29.23
C THR A 113 -3.03 9.61 30.32
N GLU A 114 -3.24 8.93 31.45
CA GLU A 114 -3.83 9.57 32.62
C GLU A 114 -3.02 10.83 32.96
N SER A 115 -3.69 11.98 33.04
CA SER A 115 -3.10 13.19 33.62
C SER A 115 -2.88 12.91 35.09
N VAL A 116 -1.61 12.78 35.50
CA VAL A 116 -1.26 12.78 36.92
C VAL A 116 -1.71 14.13 37.51
N PRO A 117 -2.43 14.14 38.66
CA PRO A 117 -2.99 15.36 39.27
C PRO A 117 -1.92 16.38 39.68
#